data_AF-A0A0A1X5V4-F1
#
_entry.id   AF-A0A0A1X5V4-F1
#
_cell.length_a   1.000
_cell.length_b   1.000
_cell.length_c   1.000
_cell.angle_alpha   90.00
_cell.angle_beta   90.00
_cell.angle_gamma   90.00
#
_symmetry.space_group_name_H-M   'P 1'
#
loop_
_entity.id
_entity.type
_entity.pdbx_description
1 polymer ?
#
loop_
_entity_poly.entity_id
_entity_poly.type
_entity_poly.pdbx_seq_one_letter_code
_entity_poly.pdbx_strand_id
1 'polypeptide(L)'
;GGGGGGGETPPEAIMYSHKTQVSVRLHFLSSIFSTLGSPKTFRLTLEQVDALWEWLAHDSECADCYFSWLQSQAKGGDQHALGIDALQHLYLKKLPELRPEEFSMVALGLFQQLCSLARMAIAHYEKQTDSISSTSSNIVGMYHLWKIALRAHNTEVSLAAIQYINMYYMGQQLRLEKEFVSQCMDNLVQATNTLENNEDENALMCVQRGLMLLNTHLETFRRRYAFHLRRWAIEGKGVCSHSNLKNEAAGPAIRIVLQPAGLSEKSVLHMHACDLIAELKAEISKWWENLQVTTSSSGVSAPVLGLLLSDGPLRIITQGQELTSDYDERSLGDAGFKDNQIVYVSLGGRGARRKETNLDHPSMQPPPPKECLPTVLLLQPRYFEKLFCLMQTLGDMKPQNSNLQMHTKAQLLSRRVWDILAILPTNPLILDAFKGLSNDLNAFERLTSEEEQANKRKEIKQKLNELLDANNLQKFMYSLHIVESLTVNSVLQQKGSGGNNTTCCGFGGGGVNGNVIPMDQYVRSSKSGSGSSKRCSSRRRNSNENCNAKEESKRNCGNSSGGSSSCSGSGS
;
A
#
# COMPACT_ATOMS: atom_id res chain seq x y z
N GLY A 1 -6.82 -27.18 82.43
CA GLY A 1 -6.75 -28.40 81.60
C GLY A 1 -7.67 -28.23 80.42
N GLY A 2 -7.20 -28.61 79.23
CA GLY A 2 -7.96 -28.71 77.96
C GLY A 2 -8.42 -27.36 77.40
N GLY A 3 -8.10 -26.96 76.17
CA GLY A 3 -7.80 -27.72 74.97
C GLY A 3 -8.80 -27.26 73.89
N GLY A 4 -8.32 -26.58 72.86
CA GLY A 4 -9.17 -26.11 71.76
C GLY A 4 -8.58 -24.95 70.95
N GLY A 5 -7.27 -24.91 70.75
CA GLY A 5 -6.65 -24.03 69.75
C GLY A 5 -6.85 -24.67 68.38
N GLY A 6 -7.86 -24.23 67.64
CA GLY A 6 -7.97 -24.51 66.22
C GLY A 6 -6.77 -23.90 65.52
N GLY A 7 -5.89 -24.76 65.01
CA GLY A 7 -4.74 -24.35 64.22
C GLY A 7 -5.21 -23.79 62.89
N GLU A 8 -5.37 -22.48 62.81
CA GLU A 8 -5.19 -21.76 61.55
C GLU A 8 -3.69 -21.68 61.31
N THR A 9 -3.18 -22.57 60.46
CA THR A 9 -1.87 -22.41 59.83
C THR A 9 -1.83 -21.03 59.16
N PRO A 10 -0.82 -20.18 59.44
CA PRO A 10 -0.68 -18.93 58.70
C PRO A 10 -0.49 -19.28 57.23
N PRO A 11 -1.06 -18.52 56.28
CA PRO A 11 -0.81 -18.77 54.86
C PRO A 11 0.70 -18.64 54.65
N GLU A 12 1.36 -19.71 54.20
CA GLU A 12 2.74 -19.63 53.74
C GLU A 12 2.81 -18.51 52.72
N ALA A 13 3.40 -17.39 53.12
CA ALA A 13 3.59 -16.25 52.24
C ALA A 13 4.51 -16.72 51.11
N ILE A 14 3.94 -16.95 49.93
CA ILE A 14 4.67 -17.25 48.70
C ILE A 14 5.60 -16.05 48.46
N MET A 15 6.86 -16.13 48.89
CA MET A 15 7.79 -14.99 48.89
C MET A 15 8.12 -14.45 47.49
N TYR A 16 7.89 -15.24 46.44
CA TYR A 16 8.16 -14.87 45.06
C TYR A 16 6.95 -15.16 44.18
N SER A 17 6.56 -14.20 43.34
CA SER A 17 5.49 -14.41 42.37
C SER A 17 5.80 -15.59 41.44
N HIS A 18 4.75 -16.24 40.94
CA HIS A 18 4.86 -17.36 40.00
C HIS A 18 5.71 -16.98 38.78
N LYS A 19 5.49 -15.81 38.20
CA LYS A 19 6.32 -15.25 37.13
C LYS A 19 7.80 -15.13 37.48
N THR A 20 8.13 -14.70 38.70
CA THR A 20 9.53 -14.60 39.17
C THR A 20 10.16 -15.98 39.27
N GLN A 21 9.42 -16.93 39.85
CA GLN A 21 9.84 -18.31 40.01
C GLN A 21 10.15 -18.98 38.67
N VAL A 22 9.31 -18.80 37.66
CA VAL A 22 9.54 -19.33 36.31
C VAL A 22 10.72 -18.64 35.64
N SER A 23 10.82 -17.31 35.74
CA SER A 23 11.90 -16.53 35.12
C SER A 23 13.28 -16.94 35.62
N VAL A 24 13.44 -17.17 36.93
CA VAL A 24 14.72 -17.62 37.52
C VAL A 24 15.10 -19.02 37.01
N ARG A 25 14.13 -19.93 36.87
CA ARG A 25 14.37 -21.29 36.34
C ARG A 25 14.78 -21.26 34.86
N LEU A 26 14.13 -20.42 34.04
CA LEU A 26 14.53 -20.22 32.64
C LEU A 26 15.92 -19.58 32.51
N HIS A 27 16.27 -18.65 33.41
CA HIS A 27 17.62 -18.07 33.47
C HIS A 27 18.67 -19.12 33.85
N PHE A 28 18.35 -20.00 34.80
CA PHE A 28 19.19 -21.13 35.14
C PHE A 28 19.41 -22.06 33.94
N LEU A 29 18.35 -22.41 33.20
CA LEU A 29 18.49 -23.19 31.95
C LEU A 29 19.37 -22.47 30.92
N SER A 30 19.23 -21.15 30.78
CA SER A 30 20.08 -20.34 29.90
C SER A 30 21.56 -20.45 30.26
N SER A 31 21.87 -20.55 31.55
CA SER A 31 23.25 -20.69 32.04
C SER A 31 23.82 -22.06 31.70
N ILE A 32 23.02 -23.12 31.84
CA ILE A 32 23.41 -24.50 31.46
C ILE A 32 23.66 -24.58 29.94
N PHE A 33 22.71 -24.11 29.14
CA PHE A 33 22.78 -24.14 27.68
C PHE A 33 23.52 -22.93 27.11
N SER A 34 24.66 -22.60 27.73
CA SER A 34 25.59 -21.60 27.25
C SER A 34 26.94 -22.23 26.90
N THR A 35 27.71 -21.60 26.02
CA THR A 35 29.08 -22.00 25.66
C THR A 35 30.01 -22.15 26.86
N LEU A 36 29.72 -21.45 27.96
CA LEU A 36 30.43 -21.55 29.25
C LEU A 36 29.90 -22.70 30.12
N GLY A 37 28.60 -22.99 30.05
CA GLY A 37 27.93 -23.98 30.90
C GLY A 37 27.96 -25.42 30.36
N SER A 38 28.00 -25.59 29.04
CA SER A 38 28.03 -26.93 28.40
C SER A 38 28.58 -26.91 26.96
N PRO A 39 28.99 -28.06 26.40
CA PRO A 39 29.35 -28.15 24.98
C PRO A 39 28.16 -27.86 24.05
N LYS A 40 28.40 -27.28 22.86
CA LYS A 40 27.34 -26.96 21.87
C LYS A 40 26.53 -28.15 21.36
N THR A 41 27.03 -29.37 21.56
CA THR A 41 26.35 -30.63 21.25
C THR A 41 25.33 -31.01 22.33
N PHE A 42 25.45 -30.48 23.55
CA PHE A 42 24.51 -30.67 24.64
C PHE A 42 23.30 -29.76 24.43
N ARG A 43 22.20 -30.35 23.93
CA ARG A 43 20.97 -29.64 23.56
C ARG A 43 19.76 -30.36 24.14
N LEU A 44 18.62 -29.67 24.19
CA LEU A 44 17.35 -30.29 24.55
C LEU A 44 16.92 -31.31 23.50
N THR A 45 16.41 -32.46 23.96
CA THR A 45 15.73 -33.42 23.09
C THR A 45 14.32 -32.92 22.74
N LEU A 46 13.72 -33.45 21.68
CA LEU A 46 12.35 -33.08 21.31
C LEU A 46 11.34 -33.37 22.43
N GLU A 47 11.50 -34.47 23.15
CA GLU A 47 10.64 -34.82 24.31
C GLU A 47 10.75 -33.78 25.42
N GLN A 48 11.95 -33.26 25.68
CA GLN A 48 12.16 -32.21 26.69
C GLN A 48 11.57 -30.88 26.24
N VAL A 49 11.67 -30.54 24.96
CA VAL A 49 11.03 -29.35 24.39
C VAL A 49 9.51 -29.45 24.49
N ASP A 50 8.93 -30.62 24.19
CA ASP A 50 7.50 -30.88 24.34
C ASP A 50 7.05 -30.76 25.79
N ALA A 51 7.80 -31.33 26.74
CA ALA A 51 7.49 -31.21 28.15
C ALA A 51 7.48 -29.75 28.62
N LEU A 52 8.52 -28.96 28.27
CA LEU A 52 8.58 -27.54 28.58
C LEU A 52 7.43 -26.75 27.93
N TRP A 53 7.06 -27.11 26.70
CA TRP A 53 5.93 -26.50 26.00
C TRP A 53 4.61 -26.73 26.73
N GLU A 54 4.29 -27.98 27.08
CA GLU A 54 3.04 -28.30 27.77
C GLU A 54 2.94 -27.60 29.14
N TRP A 55 4.06 -27.42 29.84
CA TRP A 55 4.07 -26.77 31.15
C TRP A 55 3.99 -25.25 31.09
N LEU A 56 4.62 -24.61 30.10
CA LEU A 56 4.84 -23.16 30.12
C LEU A 56 4.13 -22.39 29.01
N ALA A 57 3.87 -23.00 27.85
CA ALA A 57 3.30 -22.27 26.70
C ALA A 57 1.82 -21.93 26.88
N HIS A 58 1.09 -22.70 27.70
CA HIS A 58 -0.33 -22.49 28.01
C HIS A 58 -0.57 -21.78 29.35
N ASP A 59 0.50 -21.36 30.03
CA ASP A 59 0.42 -20.62 31.29
C ASP A 59 0.04 -19.15 31.03
N SER A 60 -1.10 -18.72 31.54
CA SER A 60 -1.64 -17.38 31.31
C SER A 60 -0.77 -16.23 31.86
N GLU A 61 0.10 -16.50 32.84
CA GLU A 61 0.97 -15.49 33.45
C GLU A 61 2.40 -15.54 32.88
N CYS A 62 2.88 -16.74 32.55
CA CYS A 62 4.30 -17.00 32.29
C CYS A 62 4.64 -17.36 30.85
N ALA A 63 3.67 -17.61 29.96
CA ALA A 63 3.94 -18.01 28.57
C ALA A 63 4.89 -17.05 27.84
N ASP A 64 4.76 -15.74 28.03
CA ASP A 64 5.66 -14.75 27.42
C ASP A 64 7.10 -14.85 27.94
N CYS A 65 7.31 -15.25 29.19
CA CYS A 65 8.66 -15.49 29.72
C CYS A 65 9.31 -16.67 28.99
N TYR A 66 8.54 -17.73 28.75
CA TYR A 66 8.98 -18.90 28.01
C TYR A 66 9.24 -18.59 26.53
N PHE A 67 8.34 -17.88 25.85
CA PHE A 67 8.55 -17.47 24.46
C PHE A 67 9.76 -16.56 24.30
N SER A 68 9.98 -15.62 25.22
CA SER A 68 11.19 -14.77 25.22
C SER A 68 12.46 -15.59 25.44
N TRP A 69 12.40 -16.63 26.27
CA TRP A 69 13.52 -17.54 26.47
C TRP A 69 13.81 -18.32 25.18
N LEU A 70 12.79 -18.90 24.53
CA LEU A 70 12.93 -19.60 23.24
C LEU A 70 13.52 -18.69 22.14
N GLN A 71 13.09 -17.43 22.07
CA GLN A 71 13.65 -16.45 21.11
C GLN A 71 15.16 -16.27 21.31
N SER A 72 15.59 -16.16 22.57
CA SER A 72 17.00 -15.98 22.92
C SER A 72 17.82 -17.20 22.51
N GLN A 73 17.29 -18.40 22.74
CA GLN A 73 17.91 -19.66 22.30
C GLN A 73 17.96 -19.81 20.77
N ALA A 74 16.97 -19.25 20.05
CA ALA A 74 16.90 -19.32 18.60
C ALA A 74 17.79 -18.31 17.86
N LYS A 75 18.27 -17.23 18.50
CA LYS A 75 19.14 -16.22 17.85
C LYS A 75 20.52 -16.76 17.50
N GLY A 76 20.95 -17.84 18.17
CA GLY A 76 22.32 -18.35 18.08
C GLY A 76 23.32 -17.44 18.78
N GLY A 77 24.55 -17.94 18.94
CA GLY A 77 25.62 -17.26 19.67
C GLY A 77 26.11 -18.09 20.83
N ASP A 78 26.07 -17.51 22.04
CA ASP A 78 26.48 -18.19 23.27
C ASP A 78 25.43 -19.15 23.81
N GLN A 79 24.16 -18.99 23.44
CA GLN A 79 23.06 -19.86 23.83
C GLN A 79 22.80 -20.93 22.75
N HIS A 80 22.63 -22.19 23.17
CA HIS A 80 22.52 -23.33 22.24
C HIS A 80 21.51 -24.41 22.65
N ALA A 81 20.50 -24.10 23.47
CA ALA A 81 19.54 -25.10 23.95
C ALA A 81 18.75 -25.77 22.82
N LEU A 82 18.46 -25.04 21.74
CA LEU A 82 17.61 -25.47 20.64
C LEU A 82 18.43 -25.88 19.40
N GLY A 83 18.27 -27.14 18.97
CA GLY A 83 18.77 -27.60 17.68
C GLY A 83 17.85 -27.27 16.51
N ILE A 84 18.29 -27.53 15.28
CA ILE A 84 17.51 -27.28 14.05
C ILE A 84 16.19 -28.06 14.09
N ASP A 85 16.21 -29.33 14.50
CA ASP A 85 15.01 -30.18 14.62
C ASP A 85 14.02 -29.60 15.64
N ALA A 86 14.51 -29.10 16.77
CA ALA A 86 13.68 -28.46 17.79
C ALA A 86 13.05 -27.14 17.28
N LEU A 87 13.81 -26.32 16.56
CA LEU A 87 13.31 -25.09 15.95
C LEU A 87 12.25 -25.38 14.89
N GLN A 88 12.45 -26.40 14.06
CA GLN A 88 11.47 -26.84 13.06
C GLN A 88 10.21 -27.37 13.71
N HIS A 89 10.33 -28.19 14.76
CA HIS A 89 9.20 -28.71 15.52
C HIS A 89 8.39 -27.60 16.19
N LEU A 90 9.08 -26.62 16.78
CA LEU A 90 8.42 -25.44 17.37
C LEU A 90 7.64 -24.64 16.33
N TYR A 91 8.23 -24.42 15.14
CA TYR A 91 7.61 -23.64 14.07
C TYR A 91 6.43 -24.35 13.39
N LEU A 92 6.57 -25.64 13.08
CA LEU A 92 5.59 -26.37 12.25
C LEU A 92 4.49 -27.04 13.05
N LYS A 93 4.73 -27.36 14.31
CA LYS A 93 3.79 -28.09 15.15
C LYS A 93 3.31 -27.24 16.33
N LYS A 94 4.23 -26.81 17.20
CA LYS A 94 3.86 -26.21 18.49
C LYS A 94 3.26 -24.81 18.40
N LEU A 95 3.89 -23.87 17.68
CA LEU A 95 3.32 -22.53 17.54
C LEU A 95 1.93 -22.54 16.86
N PRO A 96 1.69 -23.33 15.79
CA PRO A 96 0.36 -23.47 15.21
C PRO A 96 -0.72 -24.08 16.11
N GLU A 97 -0.36 -24.78 17.19
CA GLU A 97 -1.30 -25.33 18.20
C GLU A 97 -1.90 -24.21 19.09
N LEU A 98 -1.24 -23.06 19.20
CA LEU A 98 -1.74 -21.93 19.99
C LEU A 98 -3.01 -21.34 19.39
N ARG A 99 -3.87 -20.78 20.24
CA ARG A 99 -5.08 -20.08 19.79
C ARG A 99 -4.70 -18.74 19.15
N PRO A 100 -5.14 -18.46 17.91
CA PRO A 100 -4.84 -17.17 17.25
C PRO A 100 -5.48 -15.98 17.98
N GLU A 101 -6.56 -16.20 18.71
CA GLU A 101 -7.29 -15.20 19.51
C GLU A 101 -6.45 -14.57 20.62
N GLU A 102 -5.65 -15.39 21.29
CA GLU A 102 -4.91 -15.07 22.52
C GLU A 102 -3.40 -14.93 22.25
N PHE A 103 -3.01 -14.87 20.98
CA PHE A 103 -1.63 -14.82 20.56
C PHE A 103 -0.95 -13.54 21.06
N SER A 104 0.19 -13.66 21.74
CA SER A 104 0.91 -12.51 22.30
C SER A 104 1.90 -11.89 21.30
N MET A 105 2.32 -10.65 21.56
CA MET A 105 3.39 -10.01 20.77
C MET A 105 4.72 -10.75 20.86
N VAL A 106 5.02 -11.37 22.02
CA VAL A 106 6.25 -12.16 22.21
C VAL A 106 6.16 -13.48 21.42
N ALA A 107 5.01 -14.15 21.44
CA ALA A 107 4.78 -15.33 20.61
C ALA A 107 4.91 -14.99 19.12
N LEU A 108 4.39 -13.84 18.69
CA LEU A 108 4.52 -13.36 17.30
C LEU A 108 5.98 -13.07 16.93
N GLY A 109 6.74 -12.44 17.82
CA GLY A 109 8.18 -12.24 17.61
C GLY A 109 8.93 -13.56 17.43
N LEU A 110 8.61 -14.58 18.24
CA LEU A 110 9.20 -15.92 18.11
C LEU A 110 8.81 -16.55 16.77
N PHE A 111 7.53 -16.49 16.40
CA PHE A 111 7.02 -17.01 15.13
C PHE A 111 7.74 -16.38 13.93
N GLN A 112 7.87 -15.05 13.91
CA GLN A 112 8.57 -14.32 12.84
C GLN A 112 10.04 -14.70 12.76
N GLN A 113 10.72 -14.82 13.91
CA GLN A 113 12.12 -15.24 13.97
C GLN A 113 12.30 -16.66 13.41
N LEU A 114 11.49 -17.62 13.85
CA LEU A 114 11.56 -19.01 13.36
C LEU A 114 11.22 -19.11 11.87
N CYS A 115 10.23 -18.36 11.40
CA CYS A 115 9.88 -18.26 9.99
C CYS A 115 11.05 -17.72 9.15
N SER A 116 11.76 -16.70 9.65
CA SER A 116 12.95 -16.16 8.97
C SER A 116 14.09 -17.17 8.90
N LEU A 117 14.34 -17.93 9.99
CA LEU A 117 15.34 -18.98 10.06
C LEU A 117 15.02 -20.12 9.09
N ALA A 118 13.75 -20.57 9.06
CA ALA A 118 13.29 -21.60 8.14
C ALA A 118 13.51 -21.15 6.67
N ARG A 119 13.20 -19.91 6.33
CA ARG A 119 13.42 -19.37 4.97
C ARG A 119 14.90 -19.25 4.62
N MET A 120 15.76 -18.81 5.54
CA MET A 120 17.20 -18.75 5.30
C MET A 120 17.80 -20.14 5.11
N ALA A 121 17.36 -21.13 5.89
CA ALA A 121 17.75 -22.51 5.69
C ALA A 121 17.33 -23.00 4.30
N ILE A 122 16.07 -22.77 3.90
CA ILE A 122 15.57 -23.14 2.57
C ILE A 122 16.39 -22.48 1.46
N ALA A 123 16.68 -21.18 1.53
CA ALA A 123 17.47 -20.48 0.51
C ALA A 123 18.90 -21.03 0.37
N HIS A 124 19.46 -21.60 1.46
CA HIS A 124 20.77 -22.26 1.43
C HIS A 124 20.70 -23.66 0.82
N TYR A 125 19.60 -24.39 1.03
CA TYR A 125 19.36 -25.74 0.49
C TYR A 125 18.78 -25.75 -0.94
N GLU A 126 18.12 -24.69 -1.40
CA GLU A 126 17.53 -24.58 -2.76
C GLU A 126 18.61 -24.54 -3.86
N LYS A 127 19.89 -24.35 -3.49
CA LYS A 127 21.06 -24.58 -4.37
C LYS A 127 21.40 -26.07 -4.57
N GLN A 128 20.75 -26.98 -3.84
CA GLN A 128 20.99 -28.43 -3.84
C GLN A 128 19.68 -29.22 -3.62
N THR A 129 18.79 -29.25 -4.64
CA THR A 129 17.70 -30.24 -4.85
C THR A 129 16.53 -30.34 -3.82
N ASP A 130 15.36 -30.72 -4.35
CA ASP A 130 14.06 -31.05 -3.72
C ASP A 130 13.19 -29.92 -3.10
N SER A 131 12.32 -29.33 -3.94
CA SER A 131 11.46 -28.16 -3.68
C SER A 131 10.11 -28.42 -2.96
N ILE A 132 9.78 -29.68 -2.63
CA ILE A 132 8.40 -30.04 -2.26
C ILE A 132 8.16 -30.01 -0.74
N SER A 133 9.14 -30.42 0.07
CA SER A 133 9.02 -30.44 1.55
C SER A 133 9.18 -29.05 2.19
N SER A 134 9.95 -28.17 1.55
CA SER A 134 10.17 -26.78 2.00
C SER A 134 8.96 -25.88 1.78
N THR A 135 8.22 -26.10 0.68
CA THR A 135 6.99 -25.36 0.35
C THR A 135 5.88 -25.63 1.38
N SER A 136 5.69 -26.88 1.82
CA SER A 136 4.65 -27.22 2.81
C SER A 136 4.91 -26.60 4.18
N SER A 137 6.17 -26.48 4.60
CA SER A 137 6.58 -25.86 5.86
C SER A 137 6.21 -24.37 5.93
N ASN A 138 6.39 -23.64 4.82
CA ASN A 138 5.99 -22.24 4.70
C ASN A 138 4.47 -22.09 4.64
N ILE A 139 3.76 -23.03 4.00
CA ILE A 139 2.29 -23.02 3.92
C ILE A 139 1.67 -23.14 5.32
N VAL A 140 2.12 -24.07 6.16
CA VAL A 140 1.56 -24.28 7.50
C VAL A 140 1.76 -23.03 8.38
N GLY A 141 2.98 -22.49 8.40
CA GLY A 141 3.26 -21.27 9.14
C GLY A 141 2.44 -20.09 8.63
N MET A 142 2.44 -19.85 7.32
CA MET A 142 1.70 -18.74 6.72
C MET A 142 0.20 -18.84 7.03
N TYR A 143 -0.39 -20.04 6.91
CA TYR A 143 -1.79 -20.28 7.22
C TYR A 143 -2.14 -19.93 8.67
N HIS A 144 -1.28 -20.29 9.63
CA HIS A 144 -1.50 -19.90 11.02
C HIS A 144 -1.37 -18.38 11.22
N LEU A 145 -0.41 -17.73 10.55
CA LEU A 145 -0.25 -16.29 10.59
C LEU A 145 -1.47 -15.53 10.06
N TRP A 146 -2.13 -16.03 9.00
CA TRP A 146 -3.41 -15.50 8.52
C TRP A 146 -4.49 -15.55 9.61
N LYS A 147 -4.56 -16.64 10.38
CA LYS A 147 -5.51 -16.74 11.49
C LYS A 147 -5.22 -15.69 12.56
N ILE A 148 -3.95 -15.51 12.95
CA ILE A 148 -3.55 -14.48 13.93
C ILE A 148 -3.91 -13.09 13.41
N ALA A 149 -3.57 -12.77 12.17
CA ALA A 149 -3.84 -11.49 11.53
C ALA A 149 -5.34 -11.12 11.56
N LEU A 150 -6.22 -12.10 11.34
CA LEU A 150 -7.66 -11.87 11.23
C LEU A 150 -8.43 -12.00 12.56
N ARG A 151 -7.97 -12.86 13.48
CA ARG A 151 -8.72 -13.26 14.69
C ARG A 151 -8.11 -12.82 16.01
N ALA A 152 -6.89 -12.27 16.04
CA ALA A 152 -6.28 -11.84 17.30
C ALA A 152 -7.09 -10.71 17.95
N HIS A 153 -7.44 -10.87 19.23
CA HIS A 153 -8.17 -9.84 19.99
C HIS A 153 -7.31 -8.58 20.21
N ASN A 154 -6.00 -8.75 20.34
CA ASN A 154 -5.09 -7.63 20.44
C ASN A 154 -4.86 -7.01 19.05
N THR A 155 -5.24 -5.73 18.93
CA THR A 155 -5.10 -4.95 17.70
C THR A 155 -3.67 -4.84 17.22
N GLU A 156 -2.70 -4.69 18.13
CA GLU A 156 -1.28 -4.55 17.78
C GLU A 156 -0.72 -5.86 17.21
N VAL A 157 -1.10 -7.00 17.80
CA VAL A 157 -0.72 -8.33 17.31
C VAL A 157 -1.26 -8.56 15.91
N SER A 158 -2.55 -8.28 15.69
CA SER A 158 -3.18 -8.36 14.37
C SER A 158 -2.47 -7.46 13.35
N LEU A 159 -2.18 -6.20 13.71
CA LEU A 159 -1.48 -5.25 12.83
C LEU A 159 -0.06 -5.72 12.47
N ALA A 160 0.70 -6.20 13.45
CA ALA A 160 2.05 -6.71 13.24
C ALA A 160 2.04 -7.98 12.36
N ALA A 161 1.05 -8.86 12.53
CA ALA A 161 0.86 -10.03 11.68
C ALA A 161 0.50 -9.63 10.24
N ILE A 162 -0.41 -8.66 10.06
CA ILE A 162 -0.77 -8.09 8.74
C ILE A 162 0.45 -7.50 8.03
N GLN A 163 1.26 -6.73 8.74
CA GLN A 163 2.49 -6.16 8.20
C GLN A 163 3.47 -7.25 7.76
N TYR A 164 3.61 -8.32 8.55
CA TYR A 164 4.48 -9.44 8.19
C TYR A 164 3.98 -10.20 6.96
N ILE A 165 2.67 -10.46 6.87
CA ILE A 165 2.04 -11.08 5.68
C ILE A 165 2.34 -10.22 4.43
N ASN A 166 2.08 -8.91 4.49
CA ASN A 166 2.33 -8.00 3.38
C ASN A 166 3.81 -8.00 2.98
N MET A 167 4.71 -7.95 3.97
CA MET A 167 6.15 -7.99 3.71
C MET A 167 6.55 -9.30 3.02
N TYR A 168 5.99 -10.43 3.47
CA TYR A 168 6.25 -11.74 2.89
C TYR A 168 5.81 -11.81 1.43
N TYR A 169 4.54 -11.51 1.12
CA TYR A 169 4.02 -11.61 -0.26
C TYR A 169 4.67 -10.60 -1.20
N MET A 170 4.91 -9.36 -0.73
CA MET A 170 5.60 -8.34 -1.51
C MET A 170 7.07 -8.70 -1.77
N GLY A 171 7.71 -9.42 -0.85
CA GLY A 171 9.06 -9.96 -1.03
C GLY A 171 9.16 -10.98 -2.17
N GLN A 172 8.05 -11.59 -2.60
CA GLN A 172 8.02 -12.59 -3.67
C GLN A 172 7.87 -11.99 -5.08
N GLN A 173 7.99 -10.68 -5.26
CA GLN A 173 7.94 -10.01 -6.57
C GLN A 173 6.69 -10.39 -7.39
N LEU A 174 5.52 -10.40 -6.73
CA LEU A 174 4.20 -10.77 -7.30
C LEU A 174 4.05 -12.24 -7.76
N ARG A 175 5.01 -13.13 -7.50
CA ARG A 175 4.89 -14.55 -7.86
C ARG A 175 3.73 -15.26 -7.14
N LEU A 176 3.48 -14.89 -5.88
CA LEU A 176 2.40 -15.44 -5.06
C LEU A 176 1.14 -14.56 -5.04
N GLU A 177 1.02 -13.58 -5.95
CA GLU A 177 -0.07 -12.61 -5.89
C GLU A 177 -1.46 -13.24 -6.08
N LYS A 178 -1.56 -14.25 -6.96
CA LYS A 178 -2.81 -15.00 -7.14
C LYS A 178 -3.24 -15.73 -5.87
N GLU A 179 -2.28 -16.28 -5.12
CA GLU A 179 -2.54 -16.96 -3.86
C GLU A 179 -2.98 -15.95 -2.79
N PHE A 180 -2.28 -14.83 -2.66
CA PHE A 180 -2.63 -13.75 -1.74
C PHE A 180 -4.06 -13.26 -1.96
N VAL A 181 -4.40 -12.88 -3.21
CA VAL A 181 -5.74 -12.37 -3.54
C VAL A 181 -6.80 -13.43 -3.27
N SER A 182 -6.55 -14.70 -3.62
CA SER A 182 -7.50 -15.78 -3.34
C SER A 182 -7.72 -15.94 -1.85
N GLN A 183 -6.66 -16.09 -1.04
CA GLN A 183 -6.78 -16.28 0.41
C GLN A 183 -7.45 -15.09 1.08
N CYS A 184 -7.10 -13.86 0.68
CA CYS A 184 -7.74 -12.68 1.23
C CYS A 184 -9.24 -12.65 0.92
N MET A 185 -9.63 -12.93 -0.32
CA MET A 185 -11.04 -12.95 -0.73
C MET A 185 -11.81 -14.11 -0.11
N ASP A 186 -11.21 -15.29 0.02
CA ASP A 186 -11.84 -16.45 0.65
C ASP A 186 -12.14 -16.17 2.14
N ASN A 187 -11.20 -15.55 2.86
CA ASN A 187 -11.41 -15.12 4.25
C ASN A 187 -12.50 -14.05 4.37
N LEU A 188 -12.52 -13.06 3.47
CA LEU A 188 -13.56 -12.03 3.45
C LEU A 188 -14.94 -12.64 3.19
N VAL A 189 -15.06 -13.57 2.23
CA VAL A 189 -16.32 -14.27 1.92
C VAL A 189 -16.77 -15.12 3.11
N GLN A 190 -15.87 -15.86 3.76
CA GLN A 190 -16.21 -16.65 4.95
C GLN A 190 -16.72 -15.78 6.10
N ALA A 191 -16.05 -14.64 6.35
CA ALA A 191 -16.48 -13.69 7.36
C ALA A 191 -17.83 -13.03 7.00
N THR A 192 -18.06 -12.72 5.72
CA THR A 192 -19.34 -12.19 5.21
C THR A 192 -20.48 -13.18 5.43
N ASN A 193 -20.28 -14.44 5.06
CA ASN A 193 -21.29 -15.48 5.25
C ASN A 193 -21.59 -15.70 6.75
N THR A 194 -20.60 -15.54 7.62
CA THR A 194 -20.80 -15.65 9.08
C THR A 194 -21.61 -14.46 9.61
N LEU A 195 -21.37 -13.25 9.08
CA LEU A 195 -22.13 -12.05 9.39
C LEU A 195 -23.60 -12.17 8.98
N GLU A 196 -23.89 -12.72 7.79
CA GLU A 196 -25.26 -12.92 7.30
C GLU A 196 -26.08 -13.87 8.18
N ASN A 197 -25.44 -14.87 8.78
CA ASN A 197 -26.13 -15.86 9.59
C ASN A 197 -26.33 -15.42 11.05
N ASN A 198 -25.31 -14.79 11.66
CA ASN A 198 -25.23 -14.64 13.12
C ASN A 198 -24.94 -13.22 13.63
N GLU A 199 -24.77 -12.22 12.76
CA GLU A 199 -24.38 -10.84 13.15
C GLU A 199 -23.24 -10.79 14.20
N ASP A 200 -22.21 -11.62 14.03
CA ASP A 200 -21.13 -11.82 15.00
C ASP A 200 -20.06 -10.70 14.97
N GLU A 201 -19.74 -10.11 16.13
CA GLU A 201 -18.65 -9.13 16.30
C GLU A 201 -17.29 -9.67 15.83
N ASN A 202 -17.01 -10.96 16.04
CA ASN A 202 -15.76 -11.58 15.61
C ASN A 202 -15.67 -11.68 14.09
N ALA A 203 -16.80 -11.96 13.43
CA ALA A 203 -16.88 -11.96 11.98
C ALA A 203 -16.71 -10.53 11.41
N LEU A 204 -17.31 -9.53 12.07
CA LEU A 204 -17.12 -8.12 11.72
C LEU A 204 -15.66 -7.69 11.88
N MET A 205 -15.00 -8.11 12.95
CA MET A 205 -13.57 -7.91 13.18
C MET A 205 -12.74 -8.55 12.07
N CYS A 206 -13.04 -9.81 11.69
CA CYS A 206 -12.36 -10.50 10.60
C CYS A 206 -12.50 -9.74 9.27
N VAL A 207 -13.69 -9.21 8.95
CA VAL A 207 -13.89 -8.33 7.78
C VAL A 207 -13.02 -7.08 7.88
N GLN A 208 -13.03 -6.39 9.02
CA GLN A 208 -12.19 -5.21 9.23
C GLN A 208 -10.70 -5.51 9.00
N ARG A 209 -10.18 -6.60 9.58
CA ARG A 209 -8.78 -7.00 9.42
C ARG A 209 -8.46 -7.44 8.00
N GLY A 210 -9.35 -8.18 7.34
CA GLY A 210 -9.19 -8.61 5.96
C GLY A 210 -9.14 -7.44 4.98
N LEU A 211 -10.05 -6.46 5.13
CA LEU A 211 -10.04 -5.25 4.30
C LEU A 211 -8.80 -4.39 4.56
N MET A 212 -8.36 -4.30 5.81
CA MET A 212 -7.13 -3.58 6.16
C MET A 212 -5.89 -4.24 5.56
N LEU A 213 -5.81 -5.58 5.62
CA LEU A 213 -4.75 -6.36 5.00
C LEU A 213 -4.72 -6.13 3.48
N LEU A 214 -5.87 -6.29 2.81
CA LEU A 214 -6.01 -6.06 1.37
C LEU A 214 -5.60 -4.63 0.98
N ASN A 215 -6.14 -3.62 1.67
CA ASN A 215 -5.86 -2.22 1.37
C ASN A 215 -4.37 -1.88 1.57
N THR A 216 -3.76 -2.39 2.65
CA THR A 216 -2.33 -2.17 2.92
C THR A 216 -1.46 -2.84 1.86
N HIS A 217 -1.84 -4.03 1.39
CA HIS A 217 -1.16 -4.71 0.29
C HIS A 217 -1.28 -3.92 -1.02
N LEU A 218 -2.47 -3.46 -1.38
CA LEU A 218 -2.70 -2.65 -2.58
C LEU A 218 -1.90 -1.34 -2.57
N GLU A 219 -1.85 -0.67 -1.43
CA GLU A 219 -1.08 0.57 -1.27
C GLU A 219 0.44 0.31 -1.33
N THR A 220 0.92 -0.78 -0.72
CA THR A 220 2.33 -1.20 -0.79
C THR A 220 2.73 -1.54 -2.22
N PHE A 221 1.87 -2.25 -2.95
CA PHE A 221 2.06 -2.59 -4.36
C PHE A 221 2.18 -1.32 -5.19
N ARG A 222 1.24 -0.38 -5.01
CA ARG A 222 1.22 0.89 -5.74
C ARG A 222 2.51 1.67 -5.50
N ARG A 223 3.01 1.74 -4.27
CA ARG A 223 4.27 2.43 -3.93
C ARG A 223 5.49 1.75 -4.53
N ARG A 224 5.64 0.43 -4.36
CA ARG A 224 6.77 -0.34 -4.90
C ARG A 224 6.88 -0.26 -6.42
N TYR A 225 5.75 -0.35 -7.11
CA TYR A 225 5.70 -0.41 -8.58
C TYR A 225 5.33 0.93 -9.23
N ALA A 226 5.34 2.03 -8.47
CA ALA A 226 4.94 3.36 -8.93
C ALA A 226 5.65 3.81 -10.21
N PHE A 227 6.95 3.52 -10.33
CA PHE A 227 7.72 3.82 -11.55
C PHE A 227 7.10 3.17 -12.79
N HIS A 228 6.86 1.86 -12.74
CA HIS A 228 6.32 1.09 -13.87
C HIS A 228 4.87 1.46 -14.18
N LEU A 229 4.06 1.65 -13.14
CA LEU A 229 2.66 2.08 -13.28
C LEU A 229 2.59 3.45 -13.97
N ARG A 230 3.41 4.41 -13.53
CA ARG A 230 3.49 5.73 -14.15
C ARG A 230 4.01 5.65 -15.57
N ARG A 231 5.04 4.83 -15.80
CA ARG A 231 5.62 4.62 -17.13
C ARG A 231 4.59 4.09 -18.13
N TRP A 232 3.78 3.11 -17.74
CA TRP A 232 2.68 2.63 -18.57
C TRP A 232 1.62 3.70 -18.82
N ALA A 233 1.27 4.50 -17.83
CA ALA A 233 0.31 5.60 -18.01
C ALA A 233 0.79 6.59 -19.07
N ILE A 234 2.05 7.02 -19.02
CA ILE A 234 2.62 7.96 -20.00
C ILE A 234 2.72 7.34 -21.40
N GLU A 235 2.98 6.03 -21.49
CA GLU A 235 3.03 5.29 -22.78
C GLU A 235 1.65 4.93 -23.36
N GLY A 236 0.55 5.30 -22.70
CA GLY A 236 -0.80 4.90 -23.11
C GLY A 236 -1.10 3.41 -22.94
N LYS A 237 -0.27 2.70 -22.15
CA LYS A 237 -0.41 1.27 -21.82
C LYS A 237 -0.93 1.06 -20.39
N GLY A 238 -1.34 2.13 -19.70
CA GLY A 238 -1.79 2.11 -18.31
C GLY A 238 -3.10 1.34 -18.11
N VAL A 239 -3.30 0.81 -16.91
CA VAL A 239 -4.57 0.18 -16.51
C VAL A 239 -5.44 1.28 -15.89
N CYS A 240 -6.39 1.80 -16.65
CA CYS A 240 -7.13 3.02 -16.30
C CYS A 240 -8.34 2.73 -15.40
N SER A 241 -8.70 3.71 -14.55
CA SER A 241 -9.89 3.66 -13.69
C SER A 241 -10.85 4.78 -14.06
N HIS A 242 -12.14 4.49 -14.01
CA HIS A 242 -13.24 5.42 -14.27
C HIS A 242 -13.45 6.38 -13.09
N SER A 243 -12.88 6.09 -11.92
CA SER A 243 -13.08 6.89 -10.72
C SER A 243 -12.08 8.06 -10.62
N ASN A 244 -12.60 9.28 -10.53
CA ASN A 244 -11.83 10.49 -10.24
C ASN A 244 -11.67 10.78 -8.73
N LEU A 245 -12.22 9.92 -7.87
CA LEU A 245 -12.34 10.15 -6.42
C LEU A 245 -10.99 10.32 -5.69
N LYS A 246 -9.87 9.87 -6.25
CA LYS A 246 -8.55 9.97 -5.61
C LYS A 246 -7.85 11.32 -5.76
N ASN A 247 -8.24 12.16 -6.72
CA ASN A 247 -7.52 13.41 -7.00
C ASN A 247 -7.96 14.61 -6.15
N GLU A 248 -9.05 14.51 -5.37
CA GLU A 248 -9.57 15.65 -4.59
C GLU A 248 -8.63 16.11 -3.45
N ALA A 249 -7.66 15.28 -3.04
CA ALA A 249 -6.76 15.59 -1.91
C ALA A 249 -5.33 16.03 -2.32
N ALA A 250 -5.03 16.16 -3.62
CA ALA A 250 -3.64 16.29 -4.10
C ALA A 250 -2.97 17.67 -3.86
N GLY A 251 -3.70 18.65 -3.30
CA GLY A 251 -3.18 20.00 -3.07
C GLY A 251 -2.78 20.74 -4.37
N PRO A 252 -2.12 21.91 -4.29
CA PRO A 252 -1.64 22.61 -5.47
C PRO A 252 -0.47 21.87 -6.13
N ALA A 253 -0.44 21.87 -7.46
CA ALA A 253 0.70 21.33 -8.21
C ALA A 253 1.97 22.18 -7.97
N ILE A 254 3.09 21.51 -7.79
CA ILE A 254 4.44 22.06 -7.73
C ILE A 254 5.12 21.99 -9.11
N ARG A 255 5.88 23.01 -9.45
CA ARG A 255 6.70 23.05 -10.68
C ARG A 255 8.09 22.50 -10.40
N ILE A 256 8.52 21.55 -11.22
CA ILE A 256 9.84 20.95 -11.17
C ILE A 256 10.58 21.32 -12.45
N VAL A 257 11.71 22.00 -12.32
CA VAL A 257 12.52 22.48 -13.44
C VAL A 257 13.60 21.45 -13.75
N LEU A 258 13.47 20.78 -14.88
CA LEU A 258 14.43 19.79 -15.37
C LEU A 258 15.57 20.49 -16.13
N GLN A 259 16.79 20.26 -15.68
CA GLN A 259 18.02 20.73 -16.32
C GLN A 259 18.85 19.53 -16.80
N PRO A 260 18.97 19.30 -18.11
CA PRO A 260 19.89 18.30 -18.64
C PRO A 260 21.34 18.76 -18.42
N ALA A 261 22.22 17.81 -18.08
CA ALA A 261 23.65 18.09 -17.97
C ALA A 261 24.25 18.48 -19.33
N GLY A 262 24.96 19.60 -19.37
CA GLY A 262 25.64 20.09 -20.58
C GLY A 262 24.75 20.88 -21.56
N LEU A 263 23.44 20.98 -21.30
CA LEU A 263 22.52 21.81 -22.08
C LEU A 263 22.02 22.98 -21.22
N SER A 264 21.74 24.12 -21.84
CA SER A 264 21.15 25.30 -21.16
C SER A 264 19.61 25.24 -21.14
N GLU A 265 18.99 24.45 -22.02
CA GLU A 265 17.55 24.34 -22.14
C GLU A 265 16.92 23.71 -20.90
N LYS A 266 15.91 24.42 -20.36
CA LYS A 266 15.13 23.98 -19.20
C LYS A 266 13.76 23.51 -19.65
N SER A 267 13.29 22.44 -19.04
CA SER A 267 11.92 21.95 -19.19
C SER A 267 11.19 22.01 -17.85
N VAL A 268 9.88 22.25 -17.85
CA VAL A 268 9.10 22.30 -16.60
C VAL A 268 8.10 21.15 -16.57
N LEU A 269 8.13 20.39 -15.48
CA LEU A 269 7.20 19.32 -15.15
C LEU A 269 6.28 19.79 -14.02
N HIS A 270 4.98 19.50 -14.12
CA HIS A 270 4.04 19.77 -13.04
C HIS A 270 3.72 18.46 -12.32
N MET A 271 3.86 18.44 -11.00
CA MET A 271 3.56 17.28 -10.15
C MET A 271 2.89 17.75 -8.87
N HIS A 272 2.35 16.87 -8.05
CA HIS A 272 1.84 17.20 -6.72
C HIS A 272 2.82 16.79 -5.63
N ALA A 273 2.72 17.42 -4.46
CA ALA A 273 3.56 17.06 -3.32
C ALA A 273 3.34 15.60 -2.85
N CYS A 274 2.14 15.05 -3.09
CA CYS A 274 1.81 13.66 -2.77
C CYS A 274 2.30 12.63 -3.79
N ASP A 275 2.76 13.06 -4.97
CA ASP A 275 3.30 12.15 -5.99
C ASP A 275 4.61 11.52 -5.47
N LEU A 276 4.92 10.32 -5.92
CA LEU A 276 6.09 9.57 -5.47
C LEU A 276 7.33 9.94 -6.30
N ILE A 277 8.52 9.82 -5.70
CA ILE A 277 9.79 9.99 -6.42
C ILE A 277 9.90 9.01 -7.58
N ALA A 278 9.42 7.77 -7.43
CA ALA A 278 9.36 6.81 -8.52
C ALA A 278 8.56 7.32 -9.74
N GLU A 279 7.48 8.07 -9.50
CA GLU A 279 6.66 8.66 -10.58
C GLU A 279 7.42 9.80 -11.27
N LEU A 280 8.13 10.64 -10.51
CA LEU A 280 9.04 11.67 -11.05
C LEU A 280 10.13 11.03 -11.91
N LYS A 281 10.74 9.94 -11.45
CA LYS A 281 11.76 9.21 -12.22
C LYS A 281 11.22 8.63 -13.53
N ALA A 282 9.97 8.17 -13.55
CA ALA A 282 9.32 7.69 -14.76
C ALA A 282 9.10 8.83 -15.78
N GLU A 283 8.63 9.99 -15.31
CA GLU A 283 8.48 11.21 -16.12
C GLU A 283 9.82 11.68 -16.71
N ILE A 284 10.85 11.79 -15.86
CA ILE A 284 12.20 12.20 -16.28
C ILE A 284 12.77 11.20 -17.29
N SER A 285 12.60 9.90 -17.06
CA SER A 285 13.06 8.87 -18.00
C SER A 285 12.40 9.05 -19.37
N LYS A 286 11.08 9.31 -19.42
CA LYS A 286 10.39 9.50 -20.70
C LYS A 286 10.77 10.80 -21.38
N TRP A 287 10.90 11.88 -20.61
CA TRP A 287 11.37 13.17 -21.11
C TRP A 287 12.78 13.05 -21.71
N TRP A 288 13.70 12.34 -21.05
CA TRP A 288 15.07 12.14 -21.52
C TRP A 288 15.12 11.37 -22.84
N GLU A 289 14.31 10.32 -23.00
CA GLU A 289 14.17 9.59 -24.26
C GLU A 289 13.68 10.49 -25.40
N ASN A 290 12.66 11.31 -25.14
CA ASN A 290 12.14 12.24 -26.14
C ASN A 290 13.20 13.27 -26.55
N LEU A 291 14.01 13.75 -25.60
CA LEU A 291 15.13 14.66 -25.87
C LEU A 291 16.20 14.01 -26.78
N GLN A 292 16.55 12.75 -26.54
CA GLN A 292 17.47 12.00 -27.42
C GLN A 292 16.93 11.85 -28.84
N VAL A 293 15.63 11.53 -28.99
CA VAL A 293 15.01 11.40 -30.30
C VAL A 293 15.06 12.73 -31.07
N THR A 294 14.70 13.84 -30.42
CA THR A 294 14.71 15.18 -31.07
C THR A 294 16.11 15.67 -31.45
N THR A 295 17.14 15.33 -30.67
CA THR A 295 18.53 15.70 -30.97
C THR A 295 19.11 14.83 -32.11
N SER A 296 18.74 13.56 -32.18
CA SER A 296 19.17 12.64 -33.25
C SER A 296 18.58 12.98 -34.64
N SER A 297 17.37 13.54 -34.69
CA SER A 297 16.70 13.91 -35.95
C SER A 297 17.12 15.28 -36.50
N SER A 298 17.78 16.12 -35.70
CA SER A 298 18.07 17.52 -36.04
C SER A 298 19.46 17.75 -36.66
N GLY A 299 20.28 16.71 -36.87
CA GLY A 299 21.54 16.81 -37.62
C GLY A 299 22.64 17.70 -37.02
N VAL A 300 22.48 18.24 -35.81
CA VAL A 300 23.48 19.10 -35.16
C VAL A 300 24.57 18.23 -34.51
N SER A 301 25.76 18.23 -35.11
CA SER A 301 26.93 17.53 -34.57
C SER A 301 27.65 18.36 -33.49
N ALA A 302 27.42 18.06 -32.20
CA ALA A 302 28.42 18.00 -31.11
C ALA A 302 27.74 18.17 -29.71
N PRO A 303 28.15 17.46 -28.63
CA PRO A 303 29.07 16.33 -28.52
C PRO A 303 28.25 15.01 -28.46
N VAL A 304 27.74 14.61 -29.62
CA VAL A 304 26.86 13.44 -29.77
C VAL A 304 27.58 12.11 -29.48
N LEU A 305 28.92 12.05 -29.59
CA LEU A 305 29.67 10.86 -29.19
C LEU A 305 29.68 10.62 -27.68
N GLY A 306 29.64 11.66 -26.83
CA GLY A 306 29.72 11.50 -25.37
C GLY A 306 28.44 10.88 -24.77
N LEU A 307 27.27 11.29 -25.29
CA LEU A 307 25.95 10.84 -24.84
C LEU A 307 25.56 9.46 -25.40
N LEU A 308 25.98 9.12 -26.62
CA LEU A 308 25.78 7.80 -27.22
C LEU A 308 26.75 6.74 -26.69
N LEU A 309 27.93 7.14 -26.20
CA LEU A 309 28.92 6.24 -25.59
C LEU A 309 28.73 6.07 -24.07
N SER A 310 27.99 6.97 -23.40
CA SER A 310 27.62 6.84 -21.99
C SER A 310 26.33 6.02 -21.84
N ASP A 311 26.43 4.74 -22.16
CA ASP A 311 25.36 3.78 -21.91
C ASP A 311 25.31 3.49 -20.39
N GLY A 312 24.57 4.30 -19.64
CA GLY A 312 24.51 4.25 -18.18
C GLY A 312 23.17 4.73 -17.61
N PRO A 313 22.80 4.29 -16.40
CA PRO A 313 21.53 4.65 -15.79
C PRO A 313 21.43 6.17 -15.56
N LEU A 314 20.21 6.70 -15.64
CA LEU A 314 19.94 8.11 -15.39
C LEU A 314 20.26 8.46 -13.93
N ARG A 315 21.12 9.46 -13.77
CA ARG A 315 21.48 10.07 -12.50
C ARG A 315 20.69 11.36 -12.31
N ILE A 316 19.83 11.35 -11.31
CA ILE A 316 18.90 12.45 -10.99
C ILE A 316 19.35 13.09 -9.68
N ILE A 317 19.64 14.38 -9.70
CA ILE A 317 20.23 15.12 -8.58
C ILE A 317 19.37 16.34 -8.27
N THR A 318 19.01 16.51 -7.00
CA THR A 318 18.30 17.68 -6.49
C THR A 318 18.93 18.12 -5.18
N GLN A 319 19.02 19.43 -4.92
CA GLN A 319 19.57 19.98 -3.67
C GLN A 319 20.98 19.43 -3.29
N GLY A 320 21.80 19.06 -4.29
CA GLY A 320 23.12 18.46 -4.07
C GLY A 320 23.11 16.97 -3.71
N GLN A 321 21.93 16.33 -3.65
CA GLN A 321 21.74 14.92 -3.35
C GLN A 321 21.25 14.13 -4.57
N GLU A 322 21.82 12.94 -4.77
CA GLU A 322 21.38 12.00 -5.80
C GLU A 322 20.17 11.19 -5.30
N LEU A 323 19.11 11.15 -6.11
CA LEU A 323 17.92 10.37 -5.82
C LEU A 323 18.14 8.89 -6.17
N THR A 324 18.72 8.14 -5.23
CA THR A 324 18.88 6.68 -5.33
C THR A 324 17.53 5.96 -5.29
N SER A 325 17.52 4.65 -5.54
CA SER A 325 16.29 3.83 -5.50
C SER A 325 15.64 3.77 -4.12
N ASP A 326 16.39 4.02 -3.04
CA ASP A 326 15.87 4.05 -1.67
C ASP A 326 14.85 5.17 -1.42
N TYR A 327 14.81 6.16 -2.32
CA TYR A 327 13.87 7.28 -2.27
C TYR A 327 12.57 7.00 -3.03
N ASP A 328 12.49 5.92 -3.80
CA ASP A 328 11.39 5.69 -4.77
C ASP A 328 10.00 5.65 -4.12
N GLU A 329 9.90 5.11 -2.90
CA GLU A 329 8.64 5.01 -2.15
C GLU A 329 8.30 6.27 -1.34
N ARG A 330 9.17 7.30 -1.32
CA ARG A 330 8.90 8.57 -0.64
C ARG A 330 8.10 9.51 -1.55
N SER A 331 7.21 10.30 -0.93
CA SER A 331 6.54 11.39 -1.64
C SER A 331 7.51 12.54 -1.93
N LEU A 332 7.19 13.35 -2.94
CA LEU A 332 7.95 14.56 -3.24
C LEU A 332 7.95 15.54 -2.06
N GLY A 333 6.83 15.64 -1.33
CA GLY A 333 6.72 16.42 -0.10
C GLY A 333 7.66 15.94 1.00
N ASP A 334 7.70 14.62 1.26
CA ASP A 334 8.59 14.02 2.27
C ASP A 334 10.08 14.16 1.90
N ALA A 335 10.37 14.24 0.61
CA ALA A 335 11.72 14.50 0.10
C ALA A 335 12.07 15.99 0.01
N GLY A 336 11.19 16.89 0.47
CA GLY A 336 11.46 18.31 0.55
C GLY A 336 11.41 19.06 -0.78
N PHE A 337 10.71 18.53 -1.78
CA PHE A 337 10.46 19.26 -3.03
C PHE A 337 9.57 20.48 -2.78
N LYS A 338 9.97 21.60 -3.38
CA LYS A 338 9.23 22.88 -3.35
C LYS A 338 8.89 23.31 -4.77
N ASP A 339 7.99 24.28 -4.89
CA ASP A 339 7.68 24.88 -6.18
C ASP A 339 8.94 25.53 -6.81
N ASN A 340 9.09 25.36 -8.12
CA ASN A 340 10.27 25.72 -8.91
C ASN A 340 11.59 25.04 -8.48
N GLN A 341 11.52 23.85 -7.87
CA GLN A 341 12.71 23.08 -7.54
C GLN A 341 13.44 22.64 -8.82
N ILE A 342 14.75 22.89 -8.88
CA ILE A 342 15.59 22.46 -10.00
C ILE A 342 16.07 21.04 -9.75
N VAL A 343 15.93 20.20 -10.77
CA VAL A 343 16.42 18.82 -10.82
C VAL A 343 17.39 18.70 -11.98
N TYR A 344 18.62 18.30 -11.66
CA TYR A 344 19.68 18.06 -12.63
C TYR A 344 19.64 16.60 -13.07
N VAL A 345 19.65 16.38 -14.38
CA VAL A 345 19.60 15.04 -14.98
C VAL A 345 20.86 14.81 -15.80
N SER A 346 21.57 13.72 -15.50
CA SER A 346 22.83 13.35 -16.17
C SER A 346 22.86 11.84 -16.42
N LEU A 347 23.71 11.37 -17.33
CA LEU A 347 23.99 9.94 -17.48
C LEU A 347 25.09 9.55 -16.49
N GLY A 348 24.84 8.52 -15.68
CA GLY A 348 25.86 7.96 -14.80
C GLY A 348 26.95 7.23 -15.59
N GLY A 349 28.22 7.43 -15.26
CA GLY A 349 29.30 6.61 -15.81
C GLY A 349 29.22 5.18 -15.31
N ARG A 350 29.57 4.19 -16.15
CA ARG A 350 29.78 2.77 -15.74
C ARG A 350 31.02 2.64 -14.85
N GLY A 351 30.99 3.25 -13.66
CA GLY A 351 31.99 3.12 -12.62
C GLY A 351 31.70 1.90 -11.76
N ALA A 352 32.63 0.96 -11.75
CA ALA A 352 32.61 -0.30 -11.03
C ALA A 352 32.11 -0.20 -9.56
N ARG A 353 31.48 -1.30 -9.11
CA ARG A 353 31.02 -1.64 -7.73
C ARG A 353 29.58 -1.28 -7.35
N ARG A 354 28.57 -1.88 -8.00
CA ARG A 354 27.31 -2.29 -7.34
C ARG A 354 26.75 -3.56 -7.98
N LYS A 355 27.57 -4.60 -8.07
CA LYS A 355 27.09 -5.95 -8.37
C LYS A 355 26.57 -6.50 -7.03
N GLU A 356 25.32 -6.93 -7.00
CA GLU A 356 24.62 -7.70 -5.94
C GLU A 356 23.60 -6.96 -5.04
N THR A 357 23.78 -5.73 -4.56
CA THR A 357 22.81 -5.15 -3.58
C THR A 357 21.72 -4.25 -4.18
N ASN A 358 21.84 -3.81 -5.44
CA ASN A 358 20.92 -2.84 -6.05
C ASN A 358 19.90 -3.48 -7.02
N LEU A 359 19.94 -4.80 -7.23
CA LEU A 359 18.98 -5.53 -8.07
C LEU A 359 17.61 -5.75 -7.41
N ASP A 360 17.47 -5.43 -6.11
CA ASP A 360 16.26 -5.73 -5.35
C ASP A 360 15.15 -4.65 -5.45
N HIS A 361 15.46 -3.47 -6.01
CA HIS A 361 14.48 -2.39 -6.12
C HIS A 361 13.58 -2.60 -7.35
N PRO A 362 12.23 -2.62 -7.19
CA PRO A 362 11.32 -2.90 -8.30
C PRO A 362 11.42 -1.94 -9.47
N SER A 363 11.78 -0.67 -9.23
CA SER A 363 12.01 0.34 -10.28
C SER A 363 13.14 0.00 -11.24
N MET A 364 14.13 -0.76 -10.78
CA MET A 364 15.30 -1.20 -11.55
C MET A 364 15.10 -2.58 -12.20
N GLN A 365 14.01 -3.27 -11.85
CA GLN A 365 13.60 -4.56 -12.40
C GLN A 365 12.74 -4.38 -13.65
N PRO A 366 12.59 -5.42 -14.50
CA PRO A 366 11.65 -5.37 -15.60
C PRO A 366 10.22 -5.11 -15.11
N PRO A 367 9.36 -4.48 -15.94
CA PRO A 367 7.97 -4.24 -15.59
C PRO A 367 7.27 -5.53 -15.17
N PRO A 368 6.44 -5.51 -14.12
CA PRO A 368 5.72 -6.70 -13.68
C PRO A 368 4.72 -7.17 -14.74
N PRO A 369 4.41 -8.48 -14.81
CA PRO A 369 3.34 -8.99 -15.68
C PRO A 369 1.97 -8.39 -15.28
N LYS A 370 1.21 -7.90 -16.25
CA LYS A 370 -0.06 -7.19 -16.01
C LYS A 370 -1.15 -8.07 -15.40
N GLU A 371 -1.10 -9.36 -15.72
CA GLU A 371 -2.00 -10.39 -15.21
C GLU A 371 -1.74 -10.73 -13.73
N CYS A 372 -0.59 -10.36 -13.18
CA CYS A 372 -0.24 -10.54 -11.77
C CYS A 372 -0.45 -9.28 -10.95
N LEU A 373 -1.01 -8.20 -11.51
CA LEU A 373 -1.28 -7.00 -10.71
C LEU A 373 -2.47 -7.31 -9.77
N PRO A 374 -2.36 -7.03 -8.47
CA PRO A 374 -3.45 -7.31 -7.52
C PRO A 374 -4.76 -6.64 -7.91
N THR A 375 -4.67 -5.41 -8.44
CA THR A 375 -5.82 -4.65 -8.91
C THR A 375 -6.52 -5.30 -10.12
N VAL A 376 -5.77 -5.96 -11.01
CA VAL A 376 -6.32 -6.70 -12.15
C VAL A 376 -6.89 -8.05 -11.70
N LEU A 377 -6.24 -8.71 -10.75
CA LEU A 377 -6.73 -9.97 -10.18
C LEU A 377 -8.08 -9.80 -9.49
N LEU A 378 -8.27 -8.71 -8.74
CA LEU A 378 -9.53 -8.36 -8.07
C LEU A 378 -10.69 -8.09 -9.05
N LEU A 379 -10.41 -7.77 -10.32
CA LEU A 379 -11.43 -7.60 -11.36
C LEU A 379 -11.98 -8.92 -11.91
N GLN A 380 -11.38 -10.06 -11.55
CA GLN A 380 -11.92 -11.36 -11.94
C GLN A 380 -13.34 -11.53 -11.37
N PRO A 381 -14.30 -12.07 -12.14
CA PRO A 381 -15.70 -12.16 -11.72
C PRO A 381 -15.92 -12.83 -10.36
N ARG A 382 -15.11 -13.85 -10.05
CA ARG A 382 -15.15 -14.57 -8.77
C ARG A 382 -14.84 -13.72 -7.54
N TYR A 383 -14.12 -12.61 -7.69
CA TYR A 383 -13.74 -11.71 -6.60
C TYR A 383 -14.52 -10.39 -6.66
N PHE A 384 -14.66 -9.84 -7.87
CA PHE A 384 -15.32 -8.56 -8.09
C PHE A 384 -16.76 -8.55 -7.57
N GLU A 385 -17.56 -9.55 -7.90
CA GLU A 385 -18.95 -9.66 -7.42
C GLU A 385 -19.01 -9.86 -5.89
N LYS A 386 -18.02 -10.56 -5.31
CA LYS A 386 -17.96 -10.80 -3.87
C LYS A 386 -17.68 -9.53 -3.07
N LEU A 387 -16.93 -8.58 -3.63
CA LEU A 387 -16.76 -7.25 -3.02
C LEU A 387 -18.07 -6.46 -2.99
N PHE A 388 -18.88 -6.53 -4.05
CA PHE A 388 -20.22 -5.92 -4.06
C PHE A 388 -21.15 -6.59 -3.05
N CYS A 389 -21.17 -7.93 -3.00
CA CYS A 389 -21.93 -8.67 -1.99
C CYS A 389 -21.54 -8.23 -0.59
N LEU A 390 -20.25 -8.21 -0.25
CA LEU A 390 -19.77 -7.76 1.05
C LEU A 390 -20.22 -6.32 1.37
N MET A 391 -20.10 -5.41 0.41
CA MET A 391 -20.52 -4.02 0.59
C MET A 391 -22.02 -3.88 0.82
N GLN A 392 -22.82 -4.71 0.15
CA GLN A 392 -24.27 -4.81 0.34
C GLN A 392 -24.60 -5.39 1.72
N THR A 393 -24.06 -6.55 2.08
CA THR A 393 -24.25 -7.18 3.39
C THR A 393 -23.94 -6.22 4.54
N LEU A 394 -22.83 -5.48 4.45
CA LEU A 394 -22.46 -4.46 5.46
C LEU A 394 -23.40 -3.25 5.47
N GLY A 395 -23.89 -2.82 4.30
CA GLY A 395 -24.79 -1.69 4.16
C GLY A 395 -26.22 -1.98 4.64
N ASP A 396 -26.67 -3.22 4.45
CA ASP A 396 -28.02 -3.70 4.78
C ASP A 396 -28.19 -4.04 6.28
N MET A 397 -27.09 -4.07 7.06
CA MET A 397 -27.16 -4.25 8.51
C MET A 397 -28.05 -3.17 9.14
N LYS A 398 -29.04 -3.58 9.93
CA LYS A 398 -30.01 -2.65 10.54
C LYS A 398 -29.49 -2.11 11.87
N PRO A 399 -29.70 -0.82 12.18
CA PRO A 399 -29.40 -0.29 13.50
C PRO A 399 -30.39 -0.86 14.51
N GLN A 400 -29.90 -1.64 15.47
CA GLN A 400 -30.66 -2.04 16.66
C GLN A 400 -30.10 -1.34 17.90
N ASN A 401 -30.95 -1.07 18.90
CA ASN A 401 -30.56 -0.34 20.11
C ASN A 401 -29.43 -1.03 20.90
N SER A 402 -29.29 -2.35 20.81
CA SER A 402 -28.19 -3.11 21.42
C SER A 402 -26.89 -3.14 20.60
N ASN A 403 -26.97 -2.84 19.29
CA ASN A 403 -25.90 -3.12 18.32
C ASN A 403 -25.46 -1.87 17.52
N LEU A 404 -25.72 -0.67 18.04
CA LEU A 404 -25.45 0.58 17.32
C LEU A 404 -23.95 0.78 16.98
N GLN A 405 -23.06 0.28 17.85
CA GLN A 405 -21.62 0.30 17.61
C GLN A 405 -21.23 -0.61 16.45
N MET A 406 -21.77 -1.83 16.38
CA MET A 406 -21.58 -2.73 15.24
C MET A 406 -22.08 -2.12 13.95
N HIS A 407 -23.29 -1.57 13.96
CA HIS A 407 -23.86 -0.91 12.80
C HIS A 407 -22.94 0.21 12.28
N THR A 408 -22.47 1.07 13.17
CA THR A 408 -21.55 2.17 12.79
C THR A 408 -20.24 1.62 12.19
N LYS A 409 -19.66 0.57 12.79
CA LYS A 409 -18.49 -0.12 12.23
C LYS A 409 -18.79 -0.69 10.84
N ALA A 410 -19.93 -1.38 10.66
CA ALA A 410 -20.32 -1.97 9.38
C ALA A 410 -20.47 -0.92 8.27
N GLN A 411 -21.09 0.23 8.57
CA GLN A 411 -21.21 1.33 7.60
C GLN A 411 -19.83 1.92 7.22
N LEU A 412 -18.92 2.08 8.19
CA LEU A 412 -17.54 2.49 7.91
C LEU A 412 -16.81 1.47 7.04
N LEU A 413 -16.98 0.17 7.30
CA LEU A 413 -16.39 -0.90 6.52
C LEU A 413 -16.97 -0.95 5.10
N SER A 414 -18.28 -0.75 4.94
CA SER A 414 -18.92 -0.64 3.62
C SER A 414 -18.27 0.48 2.80
N ARG A 415 -18.01 1.64 3.43
CA ARG A 415 -17.24 2.71 2.78
C ARG A 415 -15.81 2.31 2.43
N ARG A 416 -15.14 1.51 3.27
CA ARG A 416 -13.79 1.00 2.94
C ARG A 416 -13.80 0.04 1.75
N VAL A 417 -14.84 -0.79 1.60
CA VAL A 417 -14.99 -1.64 0.41
C VAL A 417 -15.15 -0.77 -0.83
N TRP A 418 -15.95 0.30 -0.75
CA TRP A 418 -16.07 1.27 -1.84
C TRP A 418 -14.74 1.94 -2.20
N ASP A 419 -13.97 2.37 -1.20
CA ASP A 419 -12.66 2.97 -1.42
C ASP A 419 -11.73 1.98 -2.17
N ILE A 420 -11.79 0.68 -1.86
CA ILE A 420 -11.05 -0.35 -2.60
C ILE A 420 -11.56 -0.47 -4.04
N LEU A 421 -12.89 -0.53 -4.26
CA LEU A 421 -13.46 -0.61 -5.60
C LEU A 421 -13.11 0.61 -6.47
N ALA A 422 -13.07 1.81 -5.87
CA ALA A 422 -12.74 3.05 -6.55
C ALA A 422 -11.27 3.11 -7.02
N ILE A 423 -10.35 2.37 -6.37
CA ILE A 423 -8.95 2.30 -6.79
C ILE A 423 -8.68 1.20 -7.82
N LEU A 424 -9.63 0.29 -8.04
CA LEU A 424 -9.51 -0.72 -9.08
C LEU A 424 -9.63 -0.06 -10.46
N PRO A 425 -8.96 -0.63 -11.48
CA PRO A 425 -9.22 -0.27 -12.86
C PRO A 425 -10.66 -0.53 -13.24
N THR A 426 -11.13 0.11 -14.32
CA THR A 426 -12.47 -0.14 -14.82
C THR A 426 -12.58 -1.57 -15.31
N ASN A 427 -13.64 -2.27 -14.90
CA ASN A 427 -13.94 -3.59 -15.40
C ASN A 427 -14.11 -3.52 -16.93
N PRO A 428 -13.29 -4.24 -17.73
CA PRO A 428 -13.31 -4.13 -19.18
C PRO A 428 -14.64 -4.62 -19.77
N LEU A 429 -15.27 -5.63 -19.18
CA LEU A 429 -16.55 -6.16 -19.67
C LEU A 429 -17.67 -5.13 -19.55
N ILE A 430 -17.74 -4.43 -18.40
CA ILE A 430 -18.75 -3.40 -18.17
C ILE A 430 -18.48 -2.17 -19.04
N LEU A 431 -17.20 -1.77 -19.16
CA LEU A 431 -16.80 -0.66 -20.03
C LEU A 431 -17.14 -0.92 -21.50
N ASP A 432 -16.82 -2.11 -22.01
CA ASP A 432 -17.08 -2.47 -23.39
C ASP A 432 -18.57 -2.64 -23.66
N ALA A 433 -19.35 -3.10 -22.67
CA ALA A 433 -20.81 -3.10 -22.75
C ALA A 433 -21.40 -1.68 -22.88
N PHE A 434 -20.90 -0.70 -22.11
CA PHE A 434 -21.32 0.70 -22.25
C PHE A 434 -20.87 1.35 -23.57
N LYS A 435 -19.66 1.06 -24.05
CA LYS A 435 -19.23 1.51 -25.40
C LYS A 435 -20.09 0.88 -26.50
N GLY A 436 -20.40 -0.41 -26.37
CA GLY A 436 -21.32 -1.12 -27.26
C GLY A 436 -22.71 -0.49 -27.26
N LEU A 437 -23.22 -0.11 -26.09
CA LEU A 437 -24.50 0.59 -25.96
C LEU A 437 -24.49 1.95 -26.68
N SER A 438 -23.40 2.71 -26.59
CA SER A 438 -23.24 3.96 -27.34
C SER A 438 -23.28 3.73 -28.85
N ASN A 439 -22.67 2.66 -29.35
CA ASN A 439 -22.73 2.29 -30.76
C ASN A 439 -24.13 1.83 -31.17
N ASP A 440 -24.81 1.07 -30.32
CA ASP A 440 -26.19 0.62 -30.54
C ASP A 440 -27.17 1.80 -30.61
N LEU A 441 -26.99 2.83 -29.77
CA LEU A 441 -27.77 4.08 -29.82
C LEU A 441 -27.54 4.86 -31.12
N ASN A 442 -26.28 4.99 -31.55
CA ASN A 442 -25.96 5.64 -32.83
C ASN A 442 -26.51 4.86 -34.03
N ALA A 443 -26.55 3.53 -33.95
CA ALA A 443 -27.15 2.69 -34.98
C ALA A 443 -28.68 2.81 -34.98
N PHE A 444 -29.30 2.90 -33.81
CA PHE A 444 -30.74 3.10 -33.65
C PHE A 444 -31.23 4.37 -34.34
N GLU A 445 -30.49 5.49 -34.22
CA GLU A 445 -30.82 6.76 -34.91
C GLU A 445 -30.76 6.67 -36.44
N ARG A 446 -30.05 5.69 -36.99
CA ARG A 446 -29.91 5.50 -38.45
C ARG A 446 -30.95 4.55 -39.05
N LEU A 447 -31.74 3.86 -38.22
CA LEU A 447 -32.78 2.94 -38.69
C LEU A 447 -34.01 3.72 -39.18
N THR A 448 -34.57 3.31 -40.32
CA THR A 448 -35.74 3.96 -40.94
C THR A 448 -37.03 3.13 -40.83
N SER A 449 -36.94 1.85 -40.47
CA SER A 449 -38.09 0.94 -40.31
C SER A 449 -38.59 0.91 -38.87
N GLU A 450 -39.90 1.09 -38.66
CA GLU A 450 -40.51 1.12 -37.32
C GLU A 450 -40.38 -0.23 -36.58
N GLU A 451 -40.45 -1.36 -37.30
CA GLU A 451 -40.34 -2.70 -36.70
C GLU A 451 -38.91 -2.99 -36.21
N GLU A 452 -37.90 -2.58 -36.98
CA GLU A 452 -36.49 -2.71 -36.60
C GLU A 452 -36.15 -1.79 -35.42
N GLN A 453 -36.69 -0.58 -35.40
CA GLN A 453 -36.57 0.32 -34.25
C GLN A 453 -37.21 -0.28 -33.00
N ALA A 454 -38.42 -0.84 -33.07
CA ALA A 454 -39.07 -1.46 -31.92
C ALA A 454 -38.23 -2.61 -31.32
N ASN A 455 -37.68 -3.46 -32.18
CA ASN A 455 -36.81 -4.57 -31.77
C ASN A 455 -35.51 -4.07 -31.14
N LYS A 456 -34.83 -3.12 -31.79
CA LYS A 456 -33.57 -2.56 -31.29
C LYS A 456 -33.76 -1.79 -29.98
N ARG A 457 -34.87 -1.07 -29.82
CA ARG A 457 -35.24 -0.39 -28.57
C ARG A 457 -35.42 -1.38 -27.42
N LYS A 458 -36.04 -2.54 -27.68
CA LYS A 458 -36.22 -3.60 -26.68
C LYS A 458 -34.87 -4.18 -26.24
N GLU A 459 -33.96 -4.44 -27.20
CA GLU A 459 -32.58 -4.91 -26.93
C GLU A 459 -31.81 -3.89 -26.08
N ILE A 460 -31.82 -2.61 -26.47
CA ILE A 460 -31.16 -1.51 -25.73
C ILE A 460 -31.72 -1.41 -24.31
N LYS A 461 -33.04 -1.48 -24.14
CA LYS A 461 -33.67 -1.42 -22.81
C LYS A 461 -33.27 -2.60 -21.92
N GLN A 462 -33.14 -3.80 -22.49
CA GLN A 462 -32.68 -4.97 -21.75
C GLN A 462 -31.23 -4.80 -21.30
N LYS A 463 -30.31 -4.44 -22.20
CA LYS A 463 -28.90 -4.17 -21.86
C LYS A 463 -28.76 -3.07 -20.80
N LEU A 464 -29.58 -2.02 -20.89
CA LEU A 464 -29.58 -0.94 -19.91
C LEU A 464 -29.98 -1.43 -18.53
N ASN A 465 -31.03 -2.25 -18.43
CA ASN A 465 -31.47 -2.83 -17.16
C ASN A 465 -30.41 -3.78 -16.54
N GLU A 466 -29.66 -4.50 -17.37
CA GLU A 466 -28.58 -5.38 -16.92
C GLU A 466 -27.35 -4.60 -16.42
N LEU A 467 -27.03 -3.48 -17.08
CA LEU A 467 -25.88 -2.62 -16.70
C LEU A 467 -26.18 -1.64 -15.56
N LEU A 468 -27.43 -1.19 -15.44
CA LEU A 468 -27.93 -0.26 -14.45
C LEU A 468 -29.00 -0.93 -13.58
N ASP A 469 -28.61 -1.97 -12.85
CA ASP A 469 -29.51 -2.66 -11.94
C ASP A 469 -29.85 -1.79 -10.71
N ALA A 470 -31.08 -1.29 -10.64
CA ALA A 470 -31.56 -0.48 -9.54
C ALA A 470 -31.68 -1.26 -8.21
N ASN A 471 -31.69 -2.60 -8.24
CA ASN A 471 -31.76 -3.43 -7.04
C ASN A 471 -30.40 -3.55 -6.33
N ASN A 472 -29.31 -3.25 -7.05
CA ASN A 472 -27.96 -3.22 -6.50
C ASN A 472 -27.40 -1.80 -6.60
N LEU A 473 -27.74 -0.97 -5.61
CA LEU A 473 -27.38 0.45 -5.57
C LEU A 473 -25.86 0.66 -5.71
N GLN A 474 -25.08 -0.26 -5.15
CA GLN A 474 -23.63 -0.26 -5.18
C GLN A 474 -23.08 -0.43 -6.60
N LYS A 475 -23.54 -1.46 -7.31
CA LYS A 475 -23.16 -1.76 -8.69
C LYS A 475 -23.68 -0.70 -9.65
N PHE A 476 -24.88 -0.19 -9.40
CA PHE A 476 -25.45 0.96 -10.10
C PHE A 476 -24.56 2.20 -9.99
N MET A 477 -24.12 2.55 -8.78
CA MET A 477 -23.23 3.69 -8.55
C MET A 477 -21.87 3.52 -9.25
N TYR A 478 -21.31 2.30 -9.24
CA TYR A 478 -20.10 1.97 -10.00
C TYR A 478 -20.30 2.19 -11.51
N SER A 479 -21.40 1.66 -12.07
CA SER A 479 -21.77 1.85 -13.48
C SER A 479 -21.96 3.33 -13.84
N LEU A 480 -22.55 4.14 -12.96
CA LEU A 480 -22.71 5.57 -13.20
C LEU A 480 -21.38 6.31 -13.32
N HIS A 481 -20.37 5.99 -12.51
CA HIS A 481 -19.05 6.59 -12.65
C HIS A 481 -18.37 6.23 -13.98
N ILE A 482 -18.65 5.03 -14.53
CA ILE A 482 -18.19 4.67 -15.88
C ILE A 482 -18.84 5.58 -16.92
N VAL A 483 -20.16 5.76 -16.84
CA VAL A 483 -20.92 6.63 -17.76
C VAL A 483 -20.40 8.07 -17.68
N GLU A 484 -20.21 8.60 -16.47
CA GLU A 484 -19.64 9.92 -16.23
C GLU A 484 -18.26 10.05 -16.90
N SER A 485 -17.36 9.09 -16.65
CA SER A 485 -16.02 9.07 -17.27
C SER A 485 -16.06 9.06 -18.80
N LEU A 486 -16.96 8.28 -19.39
CA LEU A 486 -17.16 8.24 -20.85
C LEU A 486 -17.66 9.59 -21.40
N THR A 487 -18.57 10.26 -20.68
CA THR A 487 -19.13 11.56 -21.10
C THR A 487 -18.12 12.70 -21.02
N VAL A 488 -17.27 12.73 -19.98
CA VAL A 488 -16.22 13.76 -19.86
C VAL A 488 -15.20 13.61 -20.99
N ASN A 489 -14.83 12.38 -21.33
CA ASN A 489 -13.90 12.09 -22.43
C ASN A 489 -14.45 12.52 -23.80
N SER A 490 -15.75 12.35 -24.07
CA SER A 490 -16.35 12.77 -25.35
C SER A 490 -16.39 14.30 -25.49
N VAL A 491 -16.66 15.03 -24.40
CA VAL A 491 -16.66 16.50 -24.38
C VAL A 491 -15.24 17.07 -24.58
N LEU A 492 -14.22 16.44 -24.00
CA LEU A 492 -12.82 16.85 -24.18
C LEU A 492 -12.33 16.61 -25.62
N GLN A 493 -12.74 15.52 -26.26
CA GLN A 493 -12.42 15.27 -27.67
C GLN A 493 -13.06 16.29 -28.63
N GLN A 494 -14.25 16.83 -28.32
CA GLN A 494 -14.89 17.86 -29.15
C GLN A 494 -14.21 19.24 -29.08
N LYS A 495 -13.53 19.57 -27.97
CA LYS A 495 -12.82 20.87 -27.83
C LYS A 495 -11.38 20.87 -28.36
N GLY A 496 -10.83 19.71 -28.74
CA GLY A 496 -9.41 19.53 -29.12
C GLY A 496 -9.13 19.28 -30.61
N SER A 497 -10.01 19.67 -31.54
CA SER A 497 -9.79 19.46 -32.98
C SER A 497 -8.76 20.45 -33.53
N GLY A 498 -7.47 20.15 -33.32
CA GLY A 498 -6.36 20.98 -33.78
C GLY A 498 -4.99 20.56 -33.25
N GLY A 499 -4.61 19.29 -33.36
CA GLY A 499 -3.24 18.84 -33.08
C GLY A 499 -3.13 17.37 -32.67
N ASN A 500 -2.53 16.56 -33.54
CA ASN A 500 -1.99 15.21 -33.39
C ASN A 500 -2.67 14.22 -32.40
N ASN A 501 -3.24 13.16 -33.00
CA ASN A 501 -3.73 11.95 -32.36
C ASN A 501 -2.73 11.33 -31.37
N THR A 502 -2.86 11.63 -30.08
CA THR A 502 -2.52 10.71 -28.98
C THR A 502 -3.20 11.16 -27.68
N THR A 503 -4.45 10.74 -27.46
CA THR A 503 -5.06 10.83 -26.13
C THR A 503 -5.99 9.64 -25.93
N CYS A 504 -5.39 8.50 -25.59
CA CYS A 504 -6.11 7.36 -25.04
C CYS A 504 -5.97 7.40 -23.51
N CYS A 505 -7.12 7.45 -22.84
CA CYS A 505 -7.33 6.97 -21.47
C CYS A 505 -6.35 7.52 -20.42
N GLY A 506 -6.54 8.79 -20.02
CA GLY A 506 -5.68 9.45 -19.04
C GLY A 506 -6.35 9.70 -17.70
N PHE A 507 -7.09 8.77 -17.11
CA PHE A 507 -7.55 8.89 -15.72
C PHE A 507 -7.53 7.51 -15.05
N GLY A 508 -6.85 7.43 -13.90
CA GLY A 508 -6.56 6.20 -13.17
C GLY A 508 -5.08 6.06 -12.85
N GLY A 509 -4.65 6.64 -11.72
CA GLY A 509 -3.30 6.47 -11.17
C GLY A 509 -2.27 7.48 -11.69
N GLY A 510 -2.20 8.64 -11.02
CA GLY A 510 -1.28 9.72 -11.34
C GLY A 510 -1.89 10.68 -12.36
N GLY A 511 -2.24 11.89 -11.92
CA GLY A 511 -2.76 12.93 -12.80
C GLY A 511 -1.88 13.11 -14.04
N VAL A 512 -2.49 13.32 -15.20
CA VAL A 512 -1.81 13.81 -16.41
C VAL A 512 -1.40 15.26 -16.15
N ASN A 513 -0.46 15.48 -15.23
CA ASN A 513 0.22 16.76 -15.04
C ASN A 513 1.61 16.75 -15.71
N GLY A 514 1.95 15.66 -16.40
CA GLY A 514 3.22 15.47 -17.09
C GLY A 514 3.35 16.16 -18.45
N ASN A 515 2.62 17.25 -18.73
CA ASN A 515 2.95 18.05 -19.91
C ASN A 515 4.28 18.77 -19.62
N VAL A 516 5.37 18.13 -20.03
CA VAL A 516 6.69 18.73 -20.01
C VAL A 516 6.72 19.81 -21.08
N ILE A 517 6.67 21.06 -20.66
CA ILE A 517 6.64 22.20 -21.56
C ILE A 517 8.06 22.79 -21.62
N PRO A 518 8.64 23.01 -22.82
CA PRO A 518 9.88 23.77 -22.96
C PRO A 518 9.74 25.17 -22.35
N MET A 519 10.72 25.63 -21.57
CA MET A 519 10.62 26.91 -20.84
C MET A 519 10.30 28.11 -21.77
N ASP A 520 10.78 28.07 -23.02
CA ASP A 520 10.51 29.11 -24.02
C ASP A 520 9.04 29.21 -24.45
N GLN A 521 8.29 28.10 -24.42
CA GLN A 521 6.84 28.11 -24.66
C GLN A 521 6.08 28.59 -23.42
N TYR A 522 6.56 28.28 -22.20
CA TYR A 522 5.94 28.69 -20.95
C TYR A 522 6.01 30.23 -20.73
N VAL A 523 7.15 30.85 -21.04
CA VAL A 523 7.32 32.32 -20.96
C VAL A 523 6.44 33.07 -21.97
N ARG A 524 6.09 32.44 -23.10
CA ARG A 524 5.15 33.00 -24.08
C ARG A 524 3.69 32.92 -23.62
N SER A 525 3.28 31.81 -23.01
CA SER A 525 1.91 31.64 -22.48
C SER A 525 1.60 32.49 -21.25
N SER A 526 2.61 32.83 -20.44
CA SER A 526 2.44 33.76 -19.30
C SER A 526 2.40 35.24 -19.71
N LYS A 527 2.85 35.59 -20.93
CA LYS A 527 2.82 36.96 -21.47
C LYS A 527 1.56 37.31 -22.27
N SER A 528 0.71 36.35 -22.62
CA SER A 528 -0.54 36.60 -23.37
C SER A 528 -1.76 36.95 -22.50
N GLY A 529 -1.58 37.07 -21.18
CA GLY A 529 -2.66 37.32 -20.21
C GLY A 529 -2.87 38.78 -19.76
N SER A 530 -2.24 39.78 -20.40
CA SER A 530 -2.37 41.19 -19.97
C SER A 530 -2.59 42.18 -21.12
N GLY A 531 -3.83 42.69 -21.23
CA GLY A 531 -4.24 43.84 -22.05
C GLY A 531 -5.50 43.51 -22.89
N SER A 532 -6.63 44.20 -22.81
CA SER A 532 -6.97 45.50 -22.25
C SER A 532 -8.48 45.56 -21.95
N SER A 533 -8.85 46.12 -20.80
CA SER A 533 -10.24 46.40 -20.41
C SER A 533 -10.84 47.49 -21.30
N LYS A 534 -12.01 47.23 -21.90
CA LYS A 534 -12.94 48.29 -22.31
C LYS A 534 -14.09 48.35 -21.29
N ARG A 535 -14.12 49.46 -20.55
CA ARG A 535 -15.27 49.90 -19.73
C ARG A 535 -16.52 50.00 -20.60
N CYS A 536 -17.64 49.51 -20.10
CA CYS A 536 -18.95 50.05 -20.41
C CYS A 536 -19.77 50.14 -19.12
N SER A 537 -20.20 51.36 -18.81
CA SER A 537 -20.92 51.77 -17.61
C SER A 537 -22.42 51.52 -17.79
N SER A 538 -23.11 50.95 -16.80
CA SER A 538 -24.51 51.31 -16.56
C SER A 538 -24.92 51.06 -15.10
N ARG A 539 -25.66 52.05 -14.59
CA ARG A 539 -26.18 52.21 -13.23
C ARG A 539 -27.16 51.10 -12.85
N ARG A 540 -27.18 50.71 -11.56
CA ARG A 540 -28.42 50.76 -10.73
C ARG A 540 -28.15 50.51 -9.23
N ARG A 541 -28.41 51.58 -8.47
CA ARG A 541 -29.06 51.72 -7.15
C ARG A 541 -28.70 50.76 -5.99
N ASN A 542 -28.15 51.39 -4.95
CA ASN A 542 -28.25 51.06 -3.53
C ASN A 542 -29.68 50.81 -3.06
N SER A 543 -29.82 49.88 -2.13
CA SER A 543 -30.70 50.00 -0.96
C SER A 543 -29.94 49.57 0.29
N ASN A 544 -30.00 50.45 1.29
CA ASN A 544 -29.42 50.36 2.64
C ASN A 544 -29.77 49.06 3.37
N GLU A 545 -28.87 48.61 4.25
CA GLU A 545 -29.13 48.65 5.70
C GLU A 545 -27.81 48.60 6.51
N ASN A 546 -27.70 49.58 7.42
CA ASN A 546 -26.64 49.76 8.42
C ASN A 546 -26.82 48.77 9.57
N CYS A 547 -25.73 48.35 10.21
CA CYS A 547 -25.56 48.37 11.66
C CYS A 547 -24.07 48.32 12.05
N ASN A 548 -23.65 49.32 12.83
CA ASN A 548 -22.31 49.54 13.41
C ASN A 548 -22.22 48.93 14.82
N ALA A 549 -21.04 48.43 15.21
CA ALA A 549 -20.38 48.53 16.54
C ALA A 549 -19.01 47.83 16.42
N LYS A 550 -17.83 48.47 16.35
CA LYS A 550 -17.04 49.30 17.29
C LYS A 550 -16.53 48.60 18.58
N GLU A 551 -15.28 48.97 18.89
CA GLU A 551 -14.41 48.71 20.06
C GLU A 551 -13.57 47.41 20.04
N GLU A 552 -12.22 47.36 20.03
CA GLU A 552 -11.07 48.17 20.50
C GLU A 552 -10.32 47.50 21.68
N SER A 553 -8.98 47.66 21.69
CA SER A 553 -7.95 47.33 22.70
C SER A 553 -7.05 46.15 22.28
N LYS A 554 -5.79 46.28 21.82
CA LYS A 554 -4.62 47.16 22.03
C LYS A 554 -3.78 46.83 23.29
N ARG A 555 -2.48 46.63 23.03
CA ARG A 555 -1.29 46.50 23.92
C ARG A 555 -0.96 45.06 24.36
N ASN A 556 0.30 44.61 24.41
CA ASN A 556 1.55 45.34 24.53
C ASN A 556 2.76 44.55 23.97
N CYS A 557 3.73 45.27 23.42
CA CYS A 557 5.06 44.80 23.03
C CYS A 557 5.98 44.66 24.25
N GLY A 558 6.99 43.79 24.14
CA GLY A 558 8.10 43.69 25.09
C GLY A 558 9.27 42.92 24.50
N ASN A 559 10.15 43.64 23.80
CA ASN A 559 11.49 43.21 23.40
C ASN A 559 12.36 42.91 24.62
N SER A 560 13.21 41.88 24.54
CA SER A 560 14.56 41.95 25.11
C SER A 560 15.50 40.94 24.44
N SER A 561 16.60 41.51 23.98
CA SER A 561 17.75 40.98 23.26
C SER A 561 18.87 40.50 24.19
N GLY A 562 19.73 39.61 23.68
CA GLY A 562 21.06 39.26 24.21
C GLY A 562 21.28 37.76 24.13
N GLY A 563 22.23 37.18 23.39
CA GLY A 563 23.52 37.66 22.91
C GLY A 563 24.65 37.03 23.74
N SER A 564 25.58 36.35 23.06
CA SER A 564 26.79 35.61 23.50
C SER A 564 26.59 34.08 23.64
N SER A 565 27.17 33.17 22.84
CA SER A 565 28.52 32.93 22.28
C SER A 565 29.49 32.17 23.20
N SER A 566 29.96 31.05 22.64
CA SER A 566 31.29 30.39 22.76
C SER A 566 31.64 29.47 23.95
N CYS A 567 31.94 28.23 23.53
CA CYS A 567 33.20 27.48 23.74
C CYS A 567 33.33 26.45 24.89
N SER A 568 33.51 25.20 24.45
CA SER A 568 34.64 24.29 24.73
C SER A 568 34.91 23.81 26.16
N GLY A 569 35.06 22.48 26.33
CA GLY A 569 35.82 21.94 27.46
C GLY A 569 35.55 20.47 27.76
N SER A 570 36.50 19.63 27.38
CA SER A 570 36.60 18.19 27.60
C SER A 570 36.76 17.78 29.07
N GLY A 571 36.45 16.50 29.37
CA GLY A 571 37.26 15.70 30.30
C GLY A 571 36.57 15.18 31.56
N SER A 572 36.05 13.95 31.51
CA SER A 572 36.44 12.77 32.31
C SER A 572 35.51 11.61 32.02
#